data_AF-A0A3P9BJD6-F1
#
_entry.id   AF-A0A3P9BJD6-F1
#
_cell.length_a   1.000
_cell.length_b   1.000
_cell.length_c   1.000
_cell.angle_alpha   90.00
_cell.angle_beta   90.00
_cell.angle_gamma   90.00
#
_symmetry.space_group_name_H-M   'P 1'
#
loop_
_entity.id
_entity.type
_entity.pdbx_description
1 polymer ?
#
loop_
_entity_poly.entity_id
_entity_poly.type
_entity_poly.pdbx_seq_one_letter_code
_entity_poly.pdbx_strand_id
1 'polypeptide(L)'
;MSYIRETCGCCDCEKHCGAMDIVFVIDSSESVGLTNFTLEKNFVINTINRLGSMAPEPTSTTGTRVGVVQYSHNGTFESIRLDDPNINSMTAFKTAVKNLRWIAGGTFTPSALKYAYDNLIRDSKRARSKVSVVVVTDGRFDPRDDDNQLTYLCNDPAVVVNAIGIGDMFDTRHDSETLVSIACNKKDRATEMRRYSDLVADEFLEKMETVLCPDPVIKCPDLPCTSELDSAPCVARPVDLVFLLDGSERLGERNFLLVREFVQKVADRLVLARTRTDRERARLALMEFGKESENRVAFSLTHDPVQIVNNLTALQYLDSSSSVAPGIIHAINNILVRGSARQTRPNAEISFVFITDGVTNSDNLDEAISAMRRYEVVSTVIATGSDVDQEILTKLAMGDQHAIFKAEKFSDFLRSGMFDRFIQWVC
;
A
#
# COMPACT_ATOMS: atom_id res chain seq x y z
N MET A 1 -32.34 5.73 1.15
CA MET A 1 -31.23 5.72 2.13
C MET A 1 -30.03 5.17 1.40
N SER A 2 -29.10 6.05 1.04
CA SER A 2 -27.79 5.64 0.53
C SER A 2 -27.09 4.97 1.70
N TYR A 3 -26.83 3.67 1.59
CA TYR A 3 -25.88 3.01 2.49
C TYR A 3 -24.51 3.54 2.07
N ILE A 4 -24.09 4.63 2.70
CA ILE A 4 -22.68 4.95 2.79
C ILE A 4 -22.08 3.71 3.45
N ARG A 5 -21.19 2.99 2.73
CA ARG A 5 -20.25 2.11 3.40
C ARG A 5 -19.45 3.03 4.31
N GLU A 6 -19.93 3.21 5.54
CA GLU A 6 -19.04 3.52 6.64
C GLU A 6 -18.14 2.30 6.71
N THR A 7 -17.01 2.37 6.00
CA THR A 7 -15.80 1.69 6.42
C THR A 7 -15.66 2.08 7.87
N CYS A 8 -16.18 1.27 8.77
CA CYS A 8 -15.97 1.45 10.19
C CYS A 8 -14.46 1.32 10.31
N GLY A 9 -13.78 2.47 10.43
CA GLY A 9 -12.35 2.61 10.66
C GLY A 9 -11.98 2.10 12.05
N CYS A 10 -12.48 0.92 12.42
CA CYS A 10 -12.21 0.25 13.68
C CYS A 10 -10.83 -0.43 13.68
N CYS A 11 -10.04 -0.26 12.62
CA CYS A 11 -8.66 -0.74 12.52
C CYS A 11 -7.68 0.28 11.97
N ASP A 12 -8.07 1.55 11.74
CA ASP A 12 -7.11 2.61 11.42
C ASP A 12 -6.43 3.09 12.71
N CYS A 13 -5.78 2.14 13.37
CA CYS A 13 -4.91 2.42 14.48
C CYS A 13 -3.68 3.12 13.92
N GLU A 14 -3.59 4.42 14.17
CA GLU A 14 -2.44 5.21 13.77
C GLU A 14 -1.28 4.93 14.72
N LYS A 15 -0.10 4.70 14.14
CA LYS A 15 1.13 4.68 14.91
C LYS A 15 1.48 6.11 15.28
N HIS A 16 1.44 6.41 16.56
CA HIS A 16 1.96 7.66 17.10
C HIS A 16 3.30 7.41 17.77
N CYS A 17 4.34 7.89 17.10
CA CYS A 17 5.63 8.05 17.75
C CYS A 17 5.55 9.20 18.76
N GLY A 18 6.37 9.13 19.81
CA GLY A 18 6.57 10.26 20.71
C GLY A 18 7.07 11.51 19.96
N ALA A 19 7.31 12.61 20.68
CA ALA A 19 7.92 13.80 20.08
C ALA A 19 9.30 13.44 19.48
N MET A 20 9.35 13.29 18.16
CA MET A 20 10.56 12.95 17.41
C MET A 20 10.81 13.92 16.27
N ASP A 21 12.04 14.40 16.19
CA ASP A 21 12.52 15.20 15.06
C ASP A 21 13.41 14.32 14.19
N ILE A 22 13.10 14.22 12.90
CA ILE A 22 13.85 13.41 11.94
C ILE A 22 14.43 14.33 10.89
N VAL A 23 15.73 14.23 10.61
CA VAL A 23 16.38 14.98 9.54
C VAL A 23 17.00 14.01 8.56
N PHE A 24 16.59 14.09 7.29
CA PHE A 24 17.26 13.37 6.21
C PHE A 24 18.32 14.27 5.58
N VAL A 25 19.54 13.76 5.44
CA VAL A 25 20.61 14.40 4.68
C VAL A 25 20.85 13.52 3.46
N ILE A 26 20.43 13.98 2.28
CA ILE A 26 20.39 13.19 1.04
C ILE A 26 21.34 13.74 0.00
N ASP A 27 21.99 12.85 -0.73
CA ASP A 27 23.06 13.17 -1.67
C ASP A 27 22.47 13.47 -3.05
N SER A 28 22.72 14.67 -3.54
CA SER A 28 22.28 15.13 -4.87
C SER A 28 23.49 15.43 -5.78
N SER A 29 24.65 14.82 -5.50
CA SER A 29 25.84 14.91 -6.32
C SER A 29 25.63 14.36 -7.74
N GLU A 30 26.61 14.64 -8.61
CA GLU A 30 26.58 14.18 -9.99
C GLU A 30 26.67 12.64 -10.10
N SER A 31 27.42 11.99 -9.19
CA SER A 31 27.64 10.54 -9.20
C SER A 31 26.39 9.74 -8.82
N VAL A 32 25.51 10.31 -8.00
CA VAL A 32 24.20 9.74 -7.70
C VAL A 32 23.35 9.71 -8.98
N GLY A 33 23.22 10.84 -9.67
CA GLY A 33 22.40 10.98 -10.86
C GLY A 33 20.89 11.11 -10.57
N LEU A 34 20.15 11.68 -11.53
CA LEU A 34 18.72 12.01 -11.36
C LEU A 34 17.83 10.82 -10.98
N THR A 35 18.07 9.65 -11.57
CA THR A 35 17.26 8.44 -11.31
C THR A 35 17.41 7.96 -9.87
N ASN A 36 18.65 7.88 -9.37
CA ASN A 36 18.92 7.45 -8.01
C ASN A 36 18.47 8.50 -6.98
N PHE A 37 18.66 9.79 -7.29
CA PHE A 37 18.13 10.87 -6.46
C PHE A 37 16.60 10.79 -6.34
N THR A 38 15.90 10.34 -7.39
CA THR A 38 14.44 10.10 -7.32
C THR A 38 14.10 8.94 -6.37
N LEU A 39 14.93 7.90 -6.31
CA LEU A 39 14.79 6.80 -5.35
C LEU A 39 15.03 7.26 -3.91
N GLU A 40 16.02 8.13 -3.67
CA GLU A 40 16.24 8.75 -2.36
C GLU A 40 15.04 9.58 -1.90
N LYS A 41 14.47 10.40 -2.79
CA LYS A 41 13.22 11.14 -2.49
C LYS A 41 12.07 10.20 -2.12
N ASN A 42 11.92 9.10 -2.86
CA ASN A 42 10.89 8.10 -2.57
C ASN A 42 11.14 7.39 -1.23
N PHE A 43 12.40 7.10 -0.89
CA PHE A 43 12.78 6.54 0.40
C PHE A 43 12.39 7.47 1.56
N VAL A 44 12.72 8.76 1.48
CA VAL A 44 12.32 9.77 2.47
C VAL A 44 10.80 9.79 2.65
N ILE A 45 10.05 9.85 1.54
CA ILE A 45 8.58 9.87 1.56
C ILE A 45 8.00 8.58 2.17
N ASN A 46 8.50 7.42 1.76
CA ASN A 46 7.95 6.13 2.18
C ASN A 46 8.27 5.82 3.65
N THR A 47 9.44 6.20 4.12
CA THR A 47 9.81 6.08 5.53
C THR A 47 8.87 6.90 6.40
N ILE A 48 8.63 8.16 6.06
CA ILE A 48 7.73 9.03 6.83
C ILE A 48 6.27 8.58 6.75
N ASN A 49 5.80 8.10 5.59
CA ASN A 49 4.46 7.48 5.47
C ASN A 49 4.25 6.33 6.45
N ARG A 50 5.26 5.46 6.60
CA ARG A 50 5.19 4.29 7.50
C ARG A 50 5.19 4.69 8.97
N LEU A 51 5.85 5.78 9.33
CA LEU A 51 5.82 6.35 10.69
C LEU A 51 4.46 6.96 11.07
N GLY A 52 3.54 7.12 10.11
CA GLY A 52 2.17 7.56 10.36
C GLY A 52 2.06 9.06 10.63
N SER A 53 1.72 9.42 11.87
CA SER A 53 1.27 10.78 12.22
C SER A 53 2.40 11.82 12.22
N MET A 54 2.25 12.89 11.42
CA MET A 54 3.10 14.08 11.48
C MET A 54 2.57 15.08 12.50
N ALA A 55 3.45 15.89 13.06
CA ALA A 55 3.06 16.99 13.94
C ALA A 55 2.22 18.02 13.14
N PRO A 56 1.00 18.36 13.58
CA PRO A 56 0.15 19.33 12.87
C PRO A 56 0.71 20.75 12.94
N GLU A 57 1.51 21.06 13.96
CA GLU A 57 2.15 22.36 14.15
C GLU A 57 3.59 22.21 14.66
N PRO A 58 4.52 23.12 14.31
CA PRO A 58 5.92 23.06 14.75
C PRO A 58 6.12 23.02 16.28
N THR A 59 5.20 23.59 17.04
CA THR A 59 5.22 23.64 18.51
C THR A 59 4.57 22.42 19.18
N SER A 60 4.08 21.46 18.40
CA SER A 60 3.39 20.28 18.92
C SER A 60 4.29 19.45 19.83
N THR A 61 3.78 19.13 21.00
CA THR A 61 4.45 18.29 22.01
C THR A 61 4.39 16.79 21.68
N THR A 62 3.70 16.42 20.59
CA THR A 62 3.56 15.05 20.06
C THR A 62 3.68 15.06 18.53
N GLY A 63 3.95 13.89 17.95
CA GLY A 63 4.05 13.74 16.49
C GLY A 63 5.44 14.01 15.93
N THR A 64 5.65 13.52 14.71
CA THR A 64 6.93 13.55 14.01
C THR A 64 7.10 14.88 13.25
N ARG A 65 8.23 15.56 13.45
CA ARG A 65 8.65 16.69 12.60
C ARG A 65 9.78 16.21 11.70
N VAL A 66 9.73 16.59 10.42
CA VAL A 66 10.68 16.09 9.43
C VAL A 66 11.36 17.22 8.71
N GLY A 67 12.68 17.18 8.67
CA GLY A 67 13.52 18.04 7.88
C GLY A 67 14.25 17.23 6.80
N VAL A 68 14.58 17.90 5.70
CA VAL A 68 15.37 17.32 4.62
C VAL A 68 16.44 18.33 4.24
N VAL A 69 17.67 17.88 4.06
CA VAL A 69 18.78 18.65 3.48
C VAL A 69 19.26 17.86 2.29
N GLN A 70 19.09 18.40 1.09
CA GLN A 70 19.83 17.90 -0.06
C GLN A 70 21.14 18.67 -0.20
N TYR A 71 22.19 17.98 -0.62
CA TYR A 71 23.50 18.60 -0.84
C TYR A 71 24.14 18.12 -2.14
N SER A 72 25.05 18.93 -2.66
CA SER A 72 26.03 18.46 -3.65
C SER A 72 27.38 19.09 -3.35
N HIS A 73 27.67 20.27 -3.90
CA HIS A 73 28.89 21.03 -3.72
C HIS A 73 28.69 22.27 -2.85
N ASN A 74 29.79 22.94 -2.51
CA ASN A 74 29.82 24.08 -1.60
C ASN A 74 28.71 25.12 -1.86
N GLY A 75 27.90 25.38 -0.83
CA GLY A 75 26.84 26.40 -0.84
C GLY A 75 25.55 26.01 -1.54
N THR A 76 25.45 24.79 -2.10
CA THR A 76 24.23 24.28 -2.74
C THR A 76 23.48 23.33 -1.81
N PHE A 77 22.81 23.92 -0.83
CA PHE A 77 21.93 23.20 0.10
C PHE A 77 20.50 23.69 -0.12
N GLU A 78 19.60 22.79 -0.55
CA GLU A 78 18.17 23.05 -0.39
C GLU A 78 17.69 22.30 0.84
N SER A 79 16.85 22.94 1.65
CA SER A 79 16.36 22.33 2.86
C SER A 79 14.88 22.57 3.10
N ILE A 80 14.27 21.55 3.67
CA ILE A 80 12.96 21.60 4.32
C ILE A 80 13.26 21.63 5.82
N ARG A 81 12.88 22.71 6.50
CA ARG A 81 13.19 22.90 7.93
C ARG A 81 12.25 22.10 8.81
N LEU A 82 12.73 21.68 9.99
CA LEU A 82 11.92 21.00 11.01
C LEU A 82 10.75 21.85 11.53
N ASP A 83 10.91 23.17 11.51
CA ASP A 83 9.97 24.15 12.04
C ASP A 83 9.19 24.90 10.96
N ASP A 84 9.18 24.40 9.71
CA ASP A 84 8.44 25.02 8.61
C ASP A 84 6.91 24.87 8.84
N PRO A 85 6.18 25.98 9.03
CA PRO A 85 4.74 25.92 9.28
C PRO A 85 3.93 25.38 8.09
N ASN A 86 4.50 25.34 6.88
CA ASN A 86 3.83 24.79 5.70
C ASN A 86 3.90 23.25 5.64
N ILE A 87 4.76 22.63 6.45
CA ILE A 87 4.95 21.17 6.50
C ILE A 87 4.13 20.58 7.65
N ASN A 88 2.83 20.84 7.62
CA ASN A 88 1.88 20.44 8.66
C ASN A 88 1.12 19.14 8.35
N SER A 89 1.37 18.51 7.20
CA SER A 89 0.70 17.30 6.76
C SER A 89 1.58 16.45 5.87
N MET A 90 1.25 15.15 5.80
CA MET A 90 1.93 14.21 4.92
C MET A 90 1.89 14.64 3.45
N THR A 91 0.76 15.19 3.00
CA THR A 91 0.59 15.67 1.63
C THR A 91 1.48 16.88 1.33
N ALA A 92 1.57 17.82 2.26
CA ALA A 92 2.46 18.98 2.13
C ALA A 92 3.92 18.55 2.10
N PHE A 93 4.33 17.66 3.01
CA PHE A 93 5.67 17.08 3.04
C PHE A 93 6.03 16.35 1.73
N LYS A 94 5.15 15.46 1.25
CA LYS A 94 5.33 14.76 -0.04
C LYS A 94 5.55 15.72 -1.20
N THR A 95 4.76 16.79 -1.24
CA THR A 95 4.86 17.81 -2.30
C THR A 95 6.20 18.54 -2.21
N ALA A 96 6.59 18.97 -1.01
CA ALA A 96 7.86 19.66 -0.78
C ALA A 96 9.06 18.79 -1.18
N VAL A 97 9.10 17.51 -0.76
CA VAL A 97 10.17 16.58 -1.12
C VAL A 97 10.20 16.33 -2.63
N LYS A 98 9.04 16.12 -3.27
CA LYS A 98 8.97 15.90 -4.73
C LYS A 98 9.52 17.09 -5.52
N ASN A 99 9.30 18.31 -5.03
CA ASN A 99 9.74 19.55 -5.67
C ASN A 99 11.24 19.80 -5.56
N LEU A 100 11.97 19.08 -4.69
CA LEU A 100 13.43 19.13 -4.63
C LEU A 100 14.01 18.73 -6.00
N ARG A 101 14.82 19.63 -6.56
CA ARG A 101 15.45 19.46 -7.87
C ARG A 101 16.85 18.90 -7.67
N TRP A 102 17.20 17.90 -8.47
CA TRP A 102 18.56 17.37 -8.51
C TRP A 102 19.52 18.49 -8.91
N ILE A 103 20.51 18.74 -8.04
CA ILE A 103 21.46 19.85 -8.19
C ILE A 103 22.56 19.48 -9.18
N ALA A 104 23.14 18.27 -9.06
CA ALA A 104 24.35 17.82 -9.74
C ALA A 104 25.61 18.64 -9.37
N GLY A 105 26.70 17.95 -9.02
CA GLY A 105 27.96 18.57 -8.63
C GLY A 105 28.88 17.62 -7.86
N GLY A 106 29.70 18.17 -6.96
CA GLY A 106 30.54 17.38 -6.05
C GLY A 106 29.77 16.75 -4.88
N THR A 107 30.50 16.09 -3.99
CA THR A 107 29.96 15.42 -2.79
C THR A 107 30.60 16.01 -1.54
N PHE A 108 29.93 17.00 -0.95
CA PHE A 108 30.39 17.76 0.23
C PHE A 108 29.62 17.31 1.49
N THR A 109 29.74 16.03 1.84
CA THR A 109 29.02 15.45 2.98
C THR A 109 29.43 16.13 4.31
N PRO A 110 30.71 16.28 4.69
CA PRO A 110 31.09 16.98 5.93
C PRO A 110 30.42 18.36 6.07
N SER A 111 30.45 19.19 5.03
CA SER A 111 29.78 20.50 5.02
C SER A 111 28.26 20.38 5.15
N ALA A 112 27.64 19.38 4.52
CA ALA A 112 26.21 19.12 4.64
C ALA A 112 25.80 18.74 6.06
N LEU A 113 26.59 17.92 6.75
CA LEU A 113 26.36 17.54 8.16
C LEU A 113 26.43 18.78 9.06
N LYS A 114 27.40 19.66 8.82
CA LYS A 114 27.51 20.95 9.52
C LYS A 114 26.30 21.85 9.25
N TYR A 115 25.90 21.98 7.99
CA TYR A 115 24.74 22.78 7.60
C TYR A 115 23.45 22.27 8.26
N ALA A 116 23.22 20.95 8.22
CA ALA A 116 22.06 20.31 8.84
C ALA A 116 22.00 20.61 10.34
N TYR A 117 23.13 20.49 11.05
CA TYR A 117 23.17 20.81 12.47
C TYR A 117 22.85 22.28 12.74
N ASP A 118 23.57 23.20 12.09
CA ASP A 118 23.51 24.62 12.41
C ASP A 118 22.19 25.28 12.00
N ASN A 119 21.56 24.82 10.92
CA ASN A 119 20.38 25.48 10.35
C ASN A 119 19.06 24.76 10.67
N LEU A 120 19.09 23.44 10.92
CA LEU A 120 17.88 22.67 11.17
C LEU A 120 17.80 22.13 12.60
N ILE A 121 18.93 21.84 13.26
CA ILE A 121 18.89 21.09 14.53
C ILE A 121 19.13 22.01 15.73
N ARG A 122 20.22 22.77 15.73
CA ARG A 122 20.74 23.48 16.91
C ARG A 122 19.70 24.35 17.61
N ASP A 123 18.98 25.14 16.81
CA ASP A 123 18.03 26.15 17.30
C ASP A 123 16.55 25.75 17.10
N SER A 124 16.27 24.72 16.29
CA SER A 124 14.89 24.29 15.97
C SER A 124 14.47 22.96 16.62
N LYS A 125 15.37 22.22 17.28
CA LYS A 125 15.02 20.96 17.99
C LYS A 125 14.11 21.22 19.19
N ARG A 126 13.15 20.31 19.47
CA ARG A 126 12.33 20.43 20.69
C ARG A 126 13.17 20.16 21.93
N ALA A 127 12.90 20.90 23.02
CA ALA A 127 13.66 20.82 24.27
C ALA A 127 13.69 19.43 24.96
N ARG A 128 12.83 18.49 24.53
CA ARG A 128 12.73 17.13 25.11
C ARG A 128 12.73 16.01 24.06
N SER A 129 13.02 16.29 22.79
CA SER A 129 13.08 15.26 21.75
C SER A 129 14.53 14.91 21.41
N LYS A 130 14.77 13.62 21.14
CA LYS A 130 15.96 13.22 20.38
C LYS A 130 15.77 13.58 18.92
N VAL A 131 16.87 13.88 18.24
CA VAL A 131 16.89 14.16 16.81
C VAL A 131 17.54 12.97 16.10
N SER A 132 16.77 12.28 15.25
CA SER A 132 17.27 11.18 14.44
C SER A 132 17.70 11.72 13.09
N VAL A 133 18.98 11.60 12.75
CA VAL A 133 19.52 12.02 11.45
C VAL A 133 19.77 10.77 10.62
N VAL A 134 19.24 10.75 9.40
CA VAL A 134 19.48 9.69 8.41
C VAL A 134 20.28 10.29 7.27
N VAL A 135 21.53 9.86 7.11
CA VAL A 135 22.44 10.33 6.06
C VAL A 135 22.47 9.28 4.96
N VAL A 136 22.23 9.68 3.71
CA VAL A 136 22.34 8.83 2.52
C VAL A 136 23.44 9.41 1.63
N THR A 137 24.40 8.58 1.23
CA THR A 137 25.50 8.98 0.34
C THR A 137 26.00 7.80 -0.48
N ASP A 138 26.61 8.06 -1.64
CA ASP A 138 27.36 7.04 -2.40
C ASP A 138 28.79 6.81 -1.88
N GLY A 139 29.18 7.54 -0.82
CA GLY A 139 30.48 7.42 -0.17
C GLY A 139 31.63 8.08 -0.92
N ARG A 140 31.35 8.81 -2.01
CA ARG A 140 32.35 9.64 -2.67
C ARG A 140 32.66 10.87 -1.82
N PHE A 141 33.92 11.26 -1.86
CA PHE A 141 34.44 12.39 -1.11
C PHE A 141 34.98 13.45 -2.07
N ASP A 142 34.70 14.72 -1.81
CA ASP A 142 35.38 15.83 -2.48
C ASP A 142 36.52 16.38 -1.60
N PRO A 143 37.80 16.32 -2.02
CA PRO A 143 38.95 16.74 -1.22
C PRO A 143 38.99 18.24 -0.89
N ARG A 144 38.07 19.03 -1.46
CA ARG A 144 37.89 20.45 -1.13
C ARG A 144 37.01 20.66 0.11
N ASP A 145 36.32 19.62 0.57
CA ASP A 145 35.52 19.67 1.80
C ASP A 145 36.39 19.40 3.04
N ASP A 146 35.90 19.80 4.22
CA ASP A 146 36.61 19.68 5.50
C ASP A 146 36.24 18.38 6.23
N ASP A 147 37.06 17.35 6.06
CA ASP A 147 36.90 16.03 6.68
C ASP A 147 36.74 16.06 8.21
N ASN A 148 37.27 17.10 8.88
CA ASN A 148 37.11 17.22 10.33
C ASN A 148 35.63 17.38 10.75
N GLN A 149 34.75 17.70 9.80
CA GLN A 149 33.32 17.87 10.01
C GLN A 149 32.50 16.60 9.79
N LEU A 150 33.11 15.47 9.38
CA LEU A 150 32.41 14.18 9.21
C LEU A 150 31.69 13.72 10.48
N THR A 151 32.20 14.11 11.66
CA THR A 151 31.62 13.77 12.96
C THR A 151 30.88 14.95 13.61
N TYR A 152 30.58 16.02 12.86
CA TYR A 152 30.07 17.27 13.42
C TYR A 152 28.77 17.09 14.22
N LEU A 153 27.86 16.25 13.71
CA LEU A 153 26.59 15.90 14.37
C LEU A 153 26.79 15.11 15.68
N CYS A 154 27.91 14.41 15.82
CA CYS A 154 28.18 13.52 16.95
C CYS A 154 28.57 14.26 18.23
N ASN A 155 28.81 15.57 18.14
CA ASN A 155 29.13 16.42 19.28
C ASN A 155 27.90 16.71 20.17
N ASP A 156 26.68 16.50 19.66
CA ASP A 156 25.45 16.69 20.43
C ASP A 156 24.88 15.33 20.86
N PRO A 157 24.81 15.02 22.17
CA PRO A 157 24.30 13.74 22.67
C PRO A 157 22.80 13.54 22.40
N ALA A 158 22.07 14.60 22.01
CA ALA A 158 20.67 14.51 21.62
C ALA A 158 20.48 14.04 20.16
N VAL A 159 21.56 14.00 19.37
CA VAL A 159 21.54 13.63 17.95
C VAL A 159 21.94 12.17 17.78
N VAL A 160 21.11 11.41 17.07
CA VAL A 160 21.33 10.00 16.74
C VAL A 160 21.49 9.89 15.24
N VAL A 161 22.70 9.57 14.76
CA VAL A 161 22.99 9.48 13.32
C VAL A 161 22.94 8.03 12.86
N ASN A 162 22.18 7.77 11.81
CA ASN A 162 22.19 6.55 11.01
C ASN A 162 22.71 6.90 9.61
N ALA A 163 23.72 6.18 9.14
CA ALA A 163 24.35 6.44 7.85
C ALA A 163 24.10 5.27 6.90
N ILE A 164 23.70 5.57 5.67
CA ILE A 164 23.42 4.61 4.60
C ILE A 164 24.35 4.92 3.43
N GLY A 165 25.25 3.98 3.13
CA GLY A 165 26.20 4.06 2.03
C GLY A 165 25.77 3.16 0.88
N ILE A 166 25.77 3.67 -0.36
CA ILE A 166 25.23 2.97 -1.53
C ILE A 166 26.24 2.90 -2.68
N GLY A 167 26.45 1.71 -3.24
CA GLY A 167 27.21 1.53 -4.49
C GLY A 167 28.71 1.27 -4.29
N ASP A 168 29.55 1.89 -5.11
CA ASP A 168 30.99 1.56 -5.30
C ASP A 168 31.91 1.96 -4.12
N MET A 169 31.33 2.40 -2.99
CA MET A 169 32.04 2.70 -1.73
C MET A 169 32.94 1.55 -1.24
N PHE A 170 32.75 0.33 -1.77
CA PHE A 170 33.40 -0.90 -1.32
C PHE A 170 34.55 -1.39 -2.22
N ASP A 171 34.78 -0.77 -3.38
CA ASP A 171 35.84 -1.20 -4.33
C ASP A 171 37.14 -0.38 -4.21
N THR A 172 37.13 0.80 -3.57
CA THR A 172 38.31 1.66 -3.37
C THR A 172 38.63 1.85 -1.88
N ARG A 173 39.70 1.19 -1.40
CA ARG A 173 39.99 1.05 0.04
C ARG A 173 40.65 2.25 0.76
N HIS A 174 40.92 3.39 0.13
CA HIS A 174 41.80 4.40 0.77
C HIS A 174 41.41 5.89 0.63
N ASP A 175 40.36 6.26 -0.11
CA ASP A 175 39.96 7.67 -0.33
C ASP A 175 38.45 7.95 -0.08
N SER A 176 37.74 7.04 0.60
CA SER A 176 36.29 7.15 0.84
C SER A 176 35.95 7.78 2.19
N GLU A 177 34.85 8.55 2.24
CA GLU A 177 34.24 8.92 3.51
C GLU A 177 33.99 7.66 4.31
N THR A 178 34.35 7.62 5.59
CA THR A 178 34.07 6.42 6.37
C THR A 178 32.63 6.50 6.87
N LEU A 179 31.73 5.67 6.31
CA LEU A 179 30.31 5.59 6.71
C LEU A 179 30.15 5.44 8.23
N VAL A 180 31.07 4.70 8.86
CA VAL A 180 31.14 4.51 10.31
C VAL A 180 31.45 5.81 11.06
N SER A 181 32.28 6.71 10.49
CA SER A 181 32.58 8.03 11.07
C SER A 181 31.34 8.93 11.06
N ILE A 182 30.59 8.94 9.94
CA ILE A 182 29.32 9.66 9.82
C ILE A 182 28.33 9.15 10.89
N ALA A 183 28.27 7.82 11.07
CA ALA A 183 27.48 7.16 12.11
C ALA A 183 28.08 7.28 13.54
N CYS A 184 28.92 8.28 13.81
CA CYS A 184 29.52 8.54 15.12
C CYS A 184 30.32 7.36 15.70
N ASN A 185 31.04 6.65 14.85
CA ASN A 185 31.80 5.45 15.16
C ASN A 185 30.94 4.28 15.68
N LYS A 186 29.66 4.23 15.31
CA LYS A 186 28.72 3.15 15.64
C LYS A 186 28.44 2.28 14.41
N LYS A 187 29.08 1.11 14.37
CA LYS A 187 28.95 0.16 13.23
C LYS A 187 27.52 -0.34 13.04
N ASP A 188 26.75 -0.49 14.12
CA ASP A 188 25.34 -0.90 14.10
C ASP A 188 24.42 0.11 13.41
N ARG A 189 24.88 1.36 13.22
CA ARG A 189 24.14 2.46 12.59
C ARG A 189 24.66 2.82 11.21
N ALA A 190 25.67 2.11 10.72
CA ALA A 190 26.16 2.19 9.36
C ALA A 190 25.54 1.04 8.55
N THR A 191 24.74 1.36 7.53
CA THR A 191 24.13 0.37 6.64
C THR A 191 24.72 0.48 5.24
N GLU A 192 25.23 -0.63 4.75
CA GLU A 192 25.83 -0.73 3.43
C GLU A 192 24.81 -1.33 2.44
N MET A 193 24.69 -0.73 1.26
CA MET A 193 23.79 -1.18 0.20
C MET A 193 24.50 -1.23 -1.14
N ARG A 194 24.06 -2.15 -2.00
CA ARG A 194 24.61 -2.28 -3.36
C ARG A 194 23.90 -1.39 -4.36
N ARG A 195 22.60 -1.15 -4.18
CA ARG A 195 21.78 -0.42 -5.15
C ARG A 195 20.83 0.55 -4.46
N TYR A 196 20.55 1.66 -5.12
CA TYR A 196 19.54 2.63 -4.68
C TYR A 196 18.12 2.04 -4.64
N SER A 197 17.84 0.99 -5.40
CA SER A 197 16.57 0.26 -5.34
C SER A 197 16.31 -0.36 -3.98
N ASP A 198 17.37 -0.68 -3.23
CA ASP A 198 17.27 -1.37 -1.94
C ASP A 198 16.76 -0.42 -0.85
N LEU A 199 16.91 0.90 -1.04
CA LEU A 199 16.33 1.92 -0.16
C LEU A 199 14.80 1.85 -0.11
N VAL A 200 14.16 1.48 -1.22
CA VAL A 200 12.69 1.44 -1.33
C VAL A 200 12.12 0.02 -1.13
N ALA A 201 12.96 -0.94 -0.76
CA ALA A 201 12.52 -2.29 -0.43
C ALA A 201 11.77 -2.30 0.91
N ASP A 202 10.65 -3.04 0.96
CA ASP A 202 9.79 -3.07 2.15
C ASP A 202 10.52 -3.55 3.42
N GLU A 203 11.37 -4.57 3.30
CA GLU A 203 12.17 -5.08 4.43
C GLU A 203 13.07 -3.99 5.05
N PHE A 204 13.70 -3.16 4.22
CA PHE A 204 14.55 -2.07 4.71
C PHE A 204 13.73 -0.94 5.33
N LEU A 205 12.60 -0.59 4.70
CA LEU A 205 11.69 0.42 5.23
C LEU A 205 11.12 0.01 6.61
N GLU A 206 10.78 -1.26 6.82
CA GLU A 206 10.35 -1.80 8.12
C GLU A 206 11.45 -1.74 9.19
N LYS A 207 12.70 -2.03 8.80
CA LYS A 207 13.86 -1.85 9.69
C LYS A 207 14.01 -0.39 10.10
N MET A 208 13.94 0.54 9.15
CA MET A 208 14.06 1.98 9.42
C MET A 208 12.91 2.51 10.28
N GLU A 209 11.69 2.01 10.06
CA GLU A 209 10.54 2.31 10.90
C GLU A 209 10.81 1.96 12.37
N THR A 210 11.35 0.76 12.61
CA THR A 210 11.70 0.29 13.96
C THR A 210 12.85 1.09 14.59
N VAL A 211 13.86 1.46 13.79
CA VAL A 211 15.01 2.24 14.28
C VAL A 211 14.61 3.68 14.63
N LEU A 212 13.76 4.30 13.81
CA LEU A 212 13.31 5.67 14.04
C LEU A 212 12.27 5.73 15.14
N CYS A 213 11.36 4.76 15.21
CA CYS A 213 10.28 4.72 16.18
C CYS A 213 10.23 3.35 16.91
N PRO A 214 11.11 3.13 17.90
CA PRO A 214 11.22 1.83 18.57
C PRO A 214 10.01 1.48 19.45
N ASP A 215 9.39 2.48 20.07
CA ASP A 215 8.26 2.30 21.00
C ASP A 215 7.03 3.12 20.53
N PRO A 216 6.37 2.72 19.43
CA PRO A 216 5.20 3.44 18.93
C PRO A 216 4.01 3.25 19.87
N VAL A 217 3.31 4.34 20.19
CA VAL A 217 1.99 4.27 20.82
C VAL A 217 0.96 4.09 19.72
N ILE A 218 0.33 2.92 19.68
CA ILE A 218 -0.76 2.65 18.75
C ILE A 218 -2.01 3.32 19.32
N LYS A 219 -2.47 4.41 18.69
CA LYS A 219 -3.77 5.00 19.03
C LYS A 219 -4.78 4.55 18.01
N CYS A 220 -5.76 3.80 18.48
CA CYS A 220 -6.95 3.55 17.73
C CYS A 220 -7.97 4.62 18.12
N PRO A 221 -8.79 5.11 17.17
CA PRO A 221 -9.85 6.05 17.53
C PRO A 221 -10.78 5.41 18.56
N ASP A 222 -11.16 6.18 19.60
CA ASP A 222 -12.13 5.78 20.62
C ASP A 222 -13.54 5.75 20.01
N LEU A 223 -13.74 4.87 19.03
CA LEU A 223 -15.06 4.34 18.77
C LEU A 223 -15.37 3.32 19.88
N PRO A 224 -16.65 3.13 20.26
CA PRO A 224 -17.04 1.98 21.05
C PRO A 224 -16.82 0.72 20.21
N CYS A 225 -15.56 0.31 20.12
CA CYS A 225 -15.17 -1.02 19.72
C CYS A 225 -15.56 -1.88 20.90
N THR A 226 -16.78 -2.42 20.87
CA THR A 226 -17.05 -3.65 21.60
C THR A 226 -15.91 -4.60 21.25
N SER A 227 -15.11 -4.94 22.25
CA SER A 227 -13.92 -5.81 22.15
C SER A 227 -14.26 -7.27 21.82
N GLU A 228 -15.42 -7.47 21.22
CA GLU A 228 -15.75 -8.60 20.38
C GLU A 228 -15.88 -8.03 18.97
N LEU A 229 -14.82 -8.13 18.17
CA LEU A 229 -14.99 -8.29 16.73
C LEU A 229 -15.64 -9.66 16.51
N ASP A 230 -16.90 -9.79 16.92
CA ASP A 230 -17.84 -10.45 16.04
C ASP A 230 -17.80 -9.56 14.80
N SER A 231 -16.97 -9.96 13.83
CA SER A 231 -17.04 -9.49 12.45
C SER A 231 -18.53 -9.42 12.19
N ALA A 232 -19.15 -8.22 12.10
CA ALA A 232 -20.61 -8.12 12.16
C ALA A 232 -21.12 -9.18 11.21
N PRO A 233 -21.64 -10.31 11.72
CA PRO A 233 -21.57 -11.47 10.87
C PRO A 233 -22.53 -11.13 9.75
N CYS A 234 -22.20 -11.46 8.50
CA CYS A 234 -23.09 -11.20 7.36
C CYS A 234 -24.55 -11.63 7.69
N VAL A 235 -24.76 -12.46 8.72
CA VAL A 235 -25.98 -12.61 9.53
C VAL A 235 -26.91 -11.40 9.63
N ALA A 236 -26.46 -10.17 9.86
CA ALA A 236 -27.36 -9.02 10.07
C ALA A 236 -27.52 -8.12 8.83
N ARG A 237 -26.77 -8.39 7.76
CA ARG A 237 -26.75 -7.57 6.54
C ARG A 237 -27.08 -8.41 5.30
N PRO A 238 -28.04 -7.99 4.46
CA PRO A 238 -28.29 -8.69 3.21
C PRO A 238 -27.21 -8.37 2.18
N VAL A 239 -26.46 -9.39 1.74
CA VAL A 239 -25.46 -9.28 0.66
C VAL A 239 -25.77 -10.29 -0.44
N ASP A 240 -25.88 -9.84 -1.68
CA ASP A 240 -25.98 -10.68 -2.87
C ASP A 240 -24.60 -10.69 -3.57
N LEU A 241 -23.81 -11.72 -3.27
CA LEU A 241 -22.42 -11.88 -3.72
C LEU A 241 -22.38 -12.64 -5.05
N VAL A 242 -21.81 -12.03 -6.08
CA VAL A 242 -21.69 -12.60 -7.42
C VAL A 242 -20.22 -12.73 -7.77
N PHE A 243 -19.74 -13.96 -7.87
CA PHE A 243 -18.39 -14.24 -8.36
C PHE A 243 -18.37 -14.26 -9.88
N LEU A 244 -17.47 -13.47 -10.47
CA LEU A 244 -17.14 -13.49 -11.89
C LEU A 244 -15.74 -14.08 -12.04
N LEU A 245 -15.69 -15.36 -12.39
CA LEU A 245 -14.46 -16.12 -12.59
C LEU A 245 -13.98 -16.01 -14.03
N ASP A 246 -12.75 -15.59 -14.21
CA ASP A 246 -12.06 -15.61 -15.49
C ASP A 246 -11.80 -17.06 -15.92
N GLY A 247 -12.46 -17.51 -16.99
CA GLY A 247 -12.33 -18.85 -17.56
C GLY A 247 -11.21 -18.98 -18.58
N SER A 248 -10.23 -18.06 -18.57
CA SER A 248 -9.19 -18.03 -19.59
C SER A 248 -8.05 -19.01 -19.36
N GLU A 249 -7.43 -19.44 -20.47
CA GLU A 249 -6.22 -20.28 -20.50
C GLU A 249 -5.13 -19.77 -19.55
N ARG A 250 -4.98 -18.45 -19.46
CA ARG A 250 -3.95 -17.79 -18.63
C ARG A 250 -4.16 -17.99 -17.13
N LEU A 251 -5.41 -18.00 -16.66
CA LEU A 251 -5.69 -18.33 -15.26
C LEU A 251 -5.32 -19.80 -14.99
N GLY A 252 -5.68 -20.68 -15.92
CA GLY A 252 -5.31 -22.09 -15.94
C GLY A 252 -6.13 -22.99 -15.01
N GLU A 253 -6.24 -24.26 -15.39
CA GLU A 253 -7.07 -25.27 -14.71
C GLU A 253 -6.70 -25.45 -13.22
N ARG A 254 -5.41 -25.35 -12.88
CA ARG A 254 -4.96 -25.49 -11.48
C ARG A 254 -5.53 -24.39 -10.58
N ASN A 255 -5.51 -23.14 -11.03
CA ASN A 255 -6.09 -22.04 -10.26
C ASN A 255 -7.61 -22.12 -10.24
N PHE A 256 -8.23 -22.53 -11.35
CA PHE A 256 -9.66 -22.79 -11.41
C PHE A 256 -10.14 -23.78 -10.32
N LEU A 257 -9.40 -24.87 -10.08
CA LEU A 257 -9.70 -25.80 -8.98
C LEU A 257 -9.61 -25.14 -7.60
N LEU A 258 -8.61 -24.28 -7.39
CA LEU A 258 -8.46 -23.52 -6.13
C LEU A 258 -9.57 -22.48 -5.94
N VAL A 259 -10.08 -21.88 -7.02
CA VAL A 259 -11.23 -20.97 -6.97
C VAL A 259 -12.47 -21.71 -6.50
N ARG A 260 -12.70 -22.95 -6.97
CA ARG A 260 -13.83 -23.77 -6.50
C ARG A 260 -13.75 -23.99 -4.99
N GLU A 261 -12.57 -24.30 -4.47
CA GLU A 261 -12.31 -24.42 -3.04
C GLU A 261 -12.54 -23.10 -2.30
N PHE A 262 -12.06 -21.98 -2.87
CA PHE A 262 -12.24 -20.65 -2.30
C PHE A 262 -13.72 -20.27 -2.18
N VAL A 263 -14.50 -20.42 -3.25
CA VAL A 263 -15.94 -20.10 -3.25
C VAL A 263 -16.70 -21.00 -2.28
N GLN A 264 -16.35 -22.29 -2.20
CA GLN A 264 -16.91 -23.19 -1.19
C GLN A 264 -16.60 -22.72 0.23
N LYS A 265 -15.34 -22.36 0.50
CA LYS A 265 -14.90 -21.87 1.82
C LYS A 265 -15.60 -20.56 2.19
N VAL A 266 -15.84 -19.66 1.23
CA VAL A 266 -16.65 -18.46 1.43
C VAL A 266 -18.09 -18.83 1.79
N ALA A 267 -18.71 -19.77 1.05
CA ALA A 267 -20.06 -20.23 1.34
C ALA A 267 -20.20 -20.87 2.73
N ASP A 268 -19.17 -21.58 3.19
CA ASP A 268 -19.13 -22.21 4.52
C ASP A 268 -18.90 -21.18 5.64
N ARG A 269 -18.13 -20.12 5.37
CA ARG A 269 -17.83 -19.05 6.33
C ARG A 269 -18.98 -18.07 6.48
N LEU A 270 -19.67 -17.76 5.39
CA LEU A 270 -20.81 -16.83 5.39
C LEU A 270 -22.06 -17.53 5.90
N VAL A 271 -22.81 -16.85 6.77
CA VAL A 271 -24.16 -17.31 7.11
C VAL A 271 -25.07 -17.00 5.93
N LEU A 272 -25.53 -18.06 5.26
CA LEU A 272 -26.44 -17.95 4.12
C LEU A 272 -27.87 -17.60 4.54
N ALA A 273 -28.58 -16.91 3.65
CA ALA A 273 -29.98 -16.58 3.81
C ALA A 273 -30.84 -17.81 4.05
N ARG A 274 -31.90 -17.68 4.83
CA ARG A 274 -32.83 -18.80 5.07
C ARG A 274 -33.82 -18.97 3.92
N THR A 275 -34.09 -17.89 3.19
CA THR A 275 -35.05 -17.85 2.08
C THR A 275 -34.57 -16.89 1.00
N ARG A 276 -35.21 -16.96 -0.18
CA ARG A 276 -34.91 -16.05 -1.29
C ARG A 276 -35.14 -14.57 -0.96
N THR A 277 -36.04 -14.26 -0.03
CA THR A 277 -36.44 -12.88 0.34
C THR A 277 -35.96 -12.47 1.72
N ASP A 278 -35.05 -13.24 2.33
CA ASP A 278 -34.46 -12.94 3.62
C ASP A 278 -33.84 -11.53 3.59
N ARG A 279 -34.16 -10.71 4.60
CA ARG A 279 -33.67 -9.32 4.68
C ARG A 279 -32.31 -9.22 5.34
N GLU A 280 -31.73 -10.35 5.72
CA GLU A 280 -30.40 -10.45 6.30
C GLU A 280 -29.61 -11.54 5.53
N ARG A 281 -28.32 -11.74 5.84
CA ARG A 281 -27.49 -12.87 5.34
C ARG A 281 -27.13 -12.83 3.85
N ALA A 282 -26.17 -13.68 3.50
CA ALA A 282 -25.61 -13.74 2.16
C ALA A 282 -26.41 -14.66 1.21
N ARG A 283 -26.43 -14.31 -0.08
CA ARG A 283 -26.74 -15.22 -1.19
C ARG A 283 -25.58 -15.20 -2.16
N LEU A 284 -25.31 -16.32 -2.81
CA LEU A 284 -24.16 -16.48 -3.69
C LEU A 284 -24.61 -16.80 -5.11
N ALA A 285 -23.90 -16.25 -6.08
CA ALA A 285 -23.93 -16.67 -7.47
C ALA A 285 -22.49 -16.82 -7.97
N LEU A 286 -22.30 -17.71 -8.94
CA LEU A 286 -21.02 -17.85 -9.63
C LEU A 286 -21.29 -17.90 -11.13
N MET A 287 -20.47 -17.15 -11.86
CA MET A 287 -20.40 -17.16 -13.30
C MET A 287 -18.95 -17.26 -13.73
N GLU A 288 -18.70 -18.02 -14.77
CA GLU A 288 -17.43 -18.05 -15.48
C GLU A 288 -17.59 -17.25 -16.79
N PHE A 289 -16.65 -16.36 -17.07
CA PHE A 289 -16.63 -15.56 -18.29
C PHE A 289 -15.41 -15.91 -19.14
N GLY A 290 -15.62 -16.02 -20.45
CA GLY A 290 -14.57 -16.19 -21.45
C GLY A 290 -14.64 -15.07 -22.48
N LYS A 291 -14.59 -15.45 -23.77
CA LYS A 291 -14.85 -14.51 -24.87
C LYS A 291 -16.31 -14.06 -24.90
N GLU A 292 -16.63 -13.06 -25.73
CA GLU A 292 -17.93 -12.35 -25.70
C GLU A 292 -19.18 -13.26 -25.65
N SER A 293 -19.15 -14.41 -26.33
CA SER A 293 -20.26 -15.36 -26.40
C SER A 293 -20.12 -16.59 -25.50
N GLU A 294 -19.00 -16.76 -24.80
CA GLU A 294 -18.69 -17.93 -23.96
C GLU A 294 -18.76 -17.56 -22.49
N ASN A 295 -19.98 -17.25 -22.07
CA ASN A 295 -20.31 -16.82 -20.73
C ASN A 295 -21.22 -17.89 -20.10
N ARG A 296 -20.85 -18.43 -18.93
CA ARG A 296 -21.58 -19.53 -18.30
C ARG A 296 -21.89 -19.23 -16.84
N VAL A 297 -23.18 -19.13 -16.52
CA VAL A 297 -23.65 -19.07 -15.12
C VAL A 297 -23.58 -20.47 -14.51
N ALA A 298 -22.71 -20.66 -13.53
CA ALA A 298 -22.58 -21.90 -12.77
C ALA A 298 -23.82 -22.14 -11.91
N PHE A 299 -24.22 -21.11 -11.17
CA PHE A 299 -25.46 -21.07 -10.42
C PHE A 299 -25.89 -19.62 -10.20
N SER A 300 -27.19 -19.35 -10.33
CA SER A 300 -27.77 -18.05 -10.00
C SER A 300 -27.81 -17.82 -8.48
N LEU A 301 -28.20 -16.62 -8.05
CA LEU A 301 -28.31 -16.25 -6.63
C LEU A 301 -29.10 -17.28 -5.83
N THR A 302 -28.37 -18.04 -5.02
CA THR A 302 -28.90 -19.11 -4.18
C THR A 302 -28.44 -18.96 -2.75
N HIS A 303 -29.18 -19.61 -1.86
CA HIS A 303 -28.92 -19.71 -0.43
C HIS A 303 -28.85 -21.18 0.01
N ASP A 304 -28.98 -22.10 -0.95
CA ASP A 304 -28.96 -23.53 -0.72
C ASP A 304 -27.51 -24.04 -0.82
N PRO A 305 -26.88 -24.45 0.29
CA PRO A 305 -25.51 -24.94 0.27
C PRO A 305 -25.35 -26.21 -0.59
N VAL A 306 -26.39 -27.04 -0.71
CA VAL A 306 -26.35 -28.25 -1.54
C VAL A 306 -26.27 -27.89 -3.02
N GLN A 307 -26.99 -26.85 -3.45
CA GLN A 307 -26.88 -26.34 -4.82
C GLN A 307 -25.50 -25.76 -5.10
N ILE A 308 -24.91 -25.03 -4.13
CA ILE A 308 -23.57 -24.45 -4.28
C ILE A 308 -22.55 -25.58 -4.48
N VAL A 309 -22.51 -26.56 -3.57
CA VAL A 309 -21.58 -27.70 -3.64
C VAL A 309 -21.73 -28.48 -4.95
N ASN A 310 -22.97 -28.82 -5.34
CA ASN A 310 -23.22 -29.63 -6.53
C ASN A 310 -22.82 -28.88 -7.82
N ASN A 311 -23.18 -27.60 -7.96
CA ASN A 311 -22.84 -26.83 -9.15
C ASN A 311 -21.35 -26.49 -9.20
N LEU A 312 -20.69 -26.23 -8.05
CA LEU A 312 -19.24 -26.12 -8.00
C LEU A 312 -18.55 -27.42 -8.39
N THR A 313 -19.14 -28.58 -8.05
CA THR A 313 -18.59 -29.89 -8.42
C THR A 313 -18.73 -30.18 -9.91
N ALA A 314 -19.85 -29.79 -10.51
CA ALA A 314 -20.13 -29.98 -11.93
C ALA A 314 -19.49 -28.93 -12.85
N LEU A 315 -18.88 -27.88 -12.29
CA LEU A 315 -18.29 -26.78 -13.06
C LEU A 315 -17.09 -27.27 -13.88
N GLN A 316 -17.16 -27.11 -15.20
CA GLN A 316 -16.09 -27.52 -16.12
C GLN A 316 -15.31 -26.31 -16.62
N TYR A 317 -14.00 -26.26 -16.40
CA TYR A 317 -13.16 -25.16 -16.85
C TYR A 317 -13.39 -24.81 -18.34
N LEU A 318 -13.60 -23.52 -18.64
CA LEU A 318 -14.02 -23.05 -19.96
C LEU A 318 -12.90 -23.09 -21.00
N ASP A 319 -11.66 -22.82 -20.59
CA ASP A 319 -10.47 -22.77 -21.47
C ASP A 319 -10.64 -21.83 -22.68
N SER A 320 -11.05 -20.59 -22.41
CA SER A 320 -11.34 -19.57 -23.44
C SER A 320 -10.35 -18.39 -23.38
N SER A 321 -10.64 -17.30 -24.09
CA SER A 321 -9.97 -16.00 -23.90
C SER A 321 -10.69 -15.18 -22.81
N SER A 322 -10.06 -14.13 -22.29
CA SER A 322 -10.65 -13.29 -21.24
C SER A 322 -11.29 -12.03 -21.84
N SER A 323 -12.60 -11.85 -21.67
CA SER A 323 -13.33 -10.62 -22.04
C SER A 323 -14.30 -10.21 -20.92
N VAL A 324 -13.81 -9.36 -20.01
CA VAL A 324 -14.53 -9.01 -18.78
C VAL A 324 -15.79 -8.17 -19.04
N ALA A 325 -15.77 -7.25 -20.02
CA ALA A 325 -16.89 -6.34 -20.25
C ALA A 325 -18.19 -7.06 -20.68
N PRO A 326 -18.17 -7.98 -21.68
CA PRO A 326 -19.30 -8.85 -21.97
C PRO A 326 -19.75 -9.70 -20.77
N GLY A 327 -18.79 -10.21 -19.98
CA GLY A 327 -19.07 -10.99 -18.77
C GLY A 327 -19.88 -10.20 -17.74
N ILE A 328 -19.53 -8.94 -17.50
CA ILE A 328 -20.27 -8.02 -16.61
C ILE A 328 -21.71 -7.84 -17.09
N ILE A 329 -21.89 -7.52 -18.38
CA ILE A 329 -23.22 -7.30 -18.96
C ILE A 329 -24.06 -8.58 -18.89
N HIS A 330 -23.44 -9.73 -19.14
CA HIS A 330 -24.12 -11.02 -19.04
C HIS A 330 -24.52 -11.35 -17.60
N ALA A 331 -23.67 -11.07 -16.61
CA ALA A 331 -24.01 -11.23 -15.19
C ALA A 331 -25.20 -10.34 -14.79
N ILE A 332 -25.22 -9.08 -15.23
CA ILE A 332 -26.35 -8.17 -14.98
C ILE A 332 -27.65 -8.76 -15.58
N ASN A 333 -27.61 -9.22 -16.83
CA ASN A 333 -28.81 -9.66 -17.57
C ASN A 333 -29.31 -11.06 -17.22
N ASN A 334 -28.51 -11.88 -16.53
CA ASN A 334 -28.88 -13.27 -16.19
C ASN A 334 -28.90 -13.56 -14.68
N ILE A 335 -28.15 -12.80 -13.87
CA ILE A 335 -28.06 -12.98 -12.42
C ILE A 335 -28.81 -11.89 -11.67
N LEU A 336 -28.62 -10.62 -12.03
CA LEU A 336 -29.26 -9.50 -11.31
C LEU A 336 -30.68 -9.23 -11.77
N VAL A 337 -30.91 -9.34 -13.07
CA VAL A 337 -32.19 -9.15 -13.74
C VAL A 337 -32.47 -10.39 -14.58
N ARG A 338 -33.74 -10.79 -14.70
CA ARG A 338 -34.17 -11.79 -15.67
C ARG A 338 -35.43 -11.28 -16.36
N GLY A 339 -35.31 -10.88 -17.62
CA GLY A 339 -36.37 -10.13 -18.31
C GLY A 339 -36.57 -8.75 -17.67
N SER A 340 -37.76 -8.48 -17.15
CA SER A 340 -38.07 -7.24 -16.40
C SER A 340 -38.05 -7.40 -14.87
N ALA A 341 -37.75 -8.60 -14.35
CA ALA A 341 -37.80 -8.89 -12.92
C ALA A 341 -36.40 -8.85 -12.27
N ARG A 342 -36.25 -8.00 -11.25
CA ARG A 342 -35.06 -7.97 -10.38
C ARG A 342 -34.98 -9.26 -9.56
N GLN A 343 -33.84 -9.94 -9.63
CA GLN A 343 -33.54 -11.16 -8.87
C GLN A 343 -32.84 -10.87 -7.54
N THR A 344 -32.16 -9.72 -7.46
CA THR A 344 -31.55 -9.21 -6.23
C THR A 344 -32.58 -8.71 -5.23
N ARG A 345 -32.22 -8.73 -3.95
CA ARG A 345 -33.09 -8.21 -2.88
C ARG A 345 -33.05 -6.68 -2.88
N PRO A 346 -34.18 -5.98 -2.66
CA PRO A 346 -34.25 -4.52 -2.75
C PRO A 346 -33.29 -3.76 -1.82
N ASN A 347 -32.95 -4.34 -0.67
CA ASN A 347 -32.07 -3.75 0.34
C ASN A 347 -30.72 -4.47 0.46
N ALA A 348 -30.43 -5.44 -0.42
CA ALA A 348 -29.13 -6.11 -0.40
C ALA A 348 -28.07 -5.29 -1.11
N GLU A 349 -26.87 -5.25 -0.54
CA GLU A 349 -25.69 -4.83 -1.31
C GLU A 349 -25.42 -5.86 -2.40
N ILE A 350 -25.21 -5.41 -3.63
CA ILE A 350 -24.83 -6.26 -4.76
C ILE A 350 -23.31 -6.17 -4.88
N SER A 351 -22.62 -7.26 -4.58
CA SER A 351 -21.15 -7.28 -4.61
C SER A 351 -20.66 -8.18 -5.73
N PHE A 352 -19.92 -7.61 -6.68
CA PHE A 352 -19.24 -8.35 -7.74
C PHE A 352 -17.81 -8.62 -7.30
N VAL A 353 -17.42 -9.89 -7.33
CA VAL A 353 -16.06 -10.34 -7.02
C VAL A 353 -15.46 -10.92 -8.28
N PHE A 354 -14.57 -10.15 -8.91
CA PHE A 354 -13.81 -10.57 -10.09
C PHE A 354 -12.64 -11.42 -9.64
N ILE A 355 -12.48 -12.60 -10.22
CA ILE A 355 -11.31 -13.46 -10.01
C ILE A 355 -10.62 -13.62 -11.36
N THR A 356 -9.45 -13.01 -11.53
CA THR A 356 -8.74 -12.93 -12.82
C THR A 356 -7.23 -13.03 -12.63
N ASP A 357 -6.50 -13.33 -13.71
CA ASP A 357 -5.04 -13.22 -13.77
C ASP A 357 -4.55 -11.78 -14.00
N GLY A 358 -5.50 -10.85 -14.17
CA GLY A 358 -5.23 -9.42 -14.34
C GLY A 358 -4.96 -8.98 -15.79
N VAL A 359 -5.12 -9.85 -16.78
CA VAL A 359 -5.00 -9.49 -18.20
C VAL A 359 -6.25 -9.93 -18.97
N THR A 360 -7.02 -8.95 -19.42
CA THR A 360 -8.29 -9.20 -20.12
C THR A 360 -8.48 -8.17 -21.23
N ASN A 361 -9.30 -8.51 -22.23
CA ASN A 361 -9.72 -7.51 -23.20
C ASN A 361 -10.59 -6.44 -22.50
N SER A 362 -10.17 -5.18 -22.61
CA SER A 362 -10.83 -4.02 -22.03
C SER A 362 -11.76 -3.27 -22.99
N ASP A 363 -12.02 -3.81 -24.20
CA ASP A 363 -12.97 -3.23 -25.14
C ASP A 363 -14.34 -3.03 -24.46
N ASN A 364 -14.90 -1.83 -24.58
CA ASN A 364 -16.18 -1.42 -23.98
C ASN A 364 -16.26 -1.55 -22.44
N LEU A 365 -15.12 -1.63 -21.73
CA LEU A 365 -15.07 -1.73 -20.27
C LEU A 365 -15.74 -0.54 -19.57
N ASP A 366 -15.61 0.67 -20.11
CA ASP A 366 -16.25 1.87 -19.54
C ASP A 366 -17.79 1.79 -19.58
N GLU A 367 -18.36 1.16 -20.61
CA GLU A 367 -19.81 0.92 -20.70
C GLU A 367 -20.25 -0.09 -19.65
N ALA A 368 -19.49 -1.18 -19.49
CA ALA A 368 -19.74 -2.19 -18.47
C ALA A 368 -19.66 -1.62 -17.05
N ILE A 369 -18.65 -0.79 -16.76
CA ILE A 369 -18.52 -0.08 -15.46
C ILE A 369 -19.68 0.88 -15.26
N SER A 370 -20.10 1.60 -16.30
CA SER A 370 -21.28 2.46 -16.24
C SER A 370 -22.55 1.67 -15.95
N ALA A 371 -22.67 0.44 -16.47
CA ALA A 371 -23.77 -0.46 -16.12
C ALA A 371 -23.71 -0.90 -14.65
N MET A 372 -22.54 -1.29 -14.14
CA MET A 372 -22.35 -1.61 -12.72
C MET A 372 -22.77 -0.44 -11.81
N ARG A 373 -22.37 0.79 -12.14
CA ARG A 373 -22.79 2.01 -11.41
C ARG A 373 -24.30 2.18 -11.37
N ARG A 374 -24.99 1.98 -12.51
CA ARG A 374 -26.47 2.10 -12.59
C ARG A 374 -27.21 1.10 -11.71
N TYR A 375 -26.63 -0.09 -11.50
CA TYR A 375 -27.19 -1.13 -10.65
C TYR A 375 -26.65 -1.07 -9.21
N GLU A 376 -25.92 -0.02 -8.84
CA GLU A 376 -25.33 0.18 -7.52
C GLU A 376 -24.47 -1.01 -7.06
N VAL A 377 -23.76 -1.62 -8.02
CA VAL A 377 -22.85 -2.73 -7.77
C VAL A 377 -21.59 -2.21 -7.07
N VAL A 378 -21.19 -2.90 -6.01
CA VAL A 378 -19.87 -2.75 -5.39
C VAL A 378 -18.93 -3.77 -5.98
N SER A 379 -17.77 -3.33 -6.46
CA SER A 379 -16.81 -4.20 -7.15
C SER A 379 -15.61 -4.52 -6.26
N THR A 380 -15.17 -5.78 -6.28
CA THR A 380 -13.97 -6.29 -5.63
C THR A 380 -13.18 -7.12 -6.64
N VAL A 381 -11.86 -6.98 -6.66
CA VAL A 381 -11.00 -7.66 -7.63
C VAL A 381 -9.99 -8.52 -6.88
N ILE A 382 -9.98 -9.81 -7.18
CA ILE A 382 -8.96 -10.78 -6.76
C ILE A 382 -8.11 -11.08 -7.99
N ALA A 383 -6.86 -10.62 -7.96
CA ALA A 383 -5.90 -10.80 -9.03
C ALA A 383 -4.77 -11.73 -8.60
N THR A 384 -4.42 -12.69 -9.47
CA THR A 384 -3.31 -13.63 -9.24
C THR A 384 -2.25 -13.52 -10.34
N GLY A 385 -0.98 -13.65 -9.98
CA GLY A 385 0.14 -13.62 -10.92
C GLY A 385 0.96 -12.34 -10.88
N SER A 386 2.12 -12.35 -11.56
CA SER A 386 3.06 -11.23 -11.59
C SER A 386 2.73 -10.17 -12.63
N ASP A 387 2.06 -10.56 -13.71
CA ASP A 387 1.89 -9.76 -14.92
C ASP A 387 0.47 -9.21 -15.01
N VAL A 388 0.07 -8.42 -14.01
CA VAL A 388 -1.27 -7.82 -13.90
C VAL A 388 -1.34 -6.42 -14.52
N ASP A 389 -2.40 -6.12 -15.25
CA ASP A 389 -2.67 -4.77 -15.74
C ASP A 389 -3.34 -3.92 -14.65
N GLN A 390 -2.54 -3.08 -14.00
CA GLN A 390 -3.01 -2.26 -12.88
C GLN A 390 -4.10 -1.25 -13.28
N GLU A 391 -4.11 -0.78 -14.52
CA GLU A 391 -5.13 0.15 -15.00
C GLU A 391 -6.49 -0.55 -15.07
N ILE A 392 -6.51 -1.77 -15.64
CA ILE A 392 -7.72 -2.58 -15.72
C ILE A 392 -8.24 -2.93 -14.33
N LEU A 393 -7.38 -3.37 -13.40
CA LEU A 393 -7.84 -3.70 -12.03
C LEU A 393 -8.41 -2.48 -11.32
N THR A 394 -7.79 -1.31 -11.49
CA THR A 394 -8.30 -0.05 -10.91
C THR A 394 -9.65 0.33 -11.50
N LYS A 395 -9.83 0.15 -12.81
CA LYS A 395 -11.11 0.38 -13.49
C LYS A 395 -12.20 -0.59 -13.01
N LEU A 396 -11.88 -1.88 -12.91
CA LEU A 396 -12.79 -2.91 -12.40
C LEU A 396 -13.18 -2.64 -10.94
N ALA A 397 -12.22 -2.25 -10.10
CA ALA A 397 -12.47 -1.82 -8.72
C ALA A 397 -13.12 -0.44 -8.60
N MET A 398 -13.50 0.18 -9.73
CA MET A 398 -14.20 1.46 -9.80
C MET A 398 -13.45 2.62 -9.12
N GLY A 399 -12.12 2.53 -9.06
CA GLY A 399 -11.22 3.52 -8.45
C GLY A 399 -10.79 3.20 -7.01
N ASP A 400 -11.39 2.21 -6.34
CA ASP A 400 -11.03 1.86 -4.97
C ASP A 400 -9.87 0.86 -4.92
N GLN A 401 -8.67 1.34 -4.57
CA GLN A 401 -7.48 0.49 -4.48
C GLN A 401 -7.58 -0.55 -3.35
N HIS A 402 -8.38 -0.31 -2.29
CA HIS A 402 -8.54 -1.25 -1.19
C HIS A 402 -9.42 -2.46 -1.56
N ALA A 403 -10.24 -2.30 -2.61
CA ALA A 403 -11.04 -3.37 -3.18
C ALA A 403 -10.23 -4.34 -4.06
N ILE A 404 -8.92 -4.09 -4.23
CA ILE A 404 -8.02 -4.92 -5.03
C ILE A 404 -7.17 -5.81 -4.11
N PHE A 405 -7.36 -7.11 -4.25
CA PHE A 405 -6.63 -8.15 -3.54
C PHE A 405 -5.68 -8.83 -4.51
N LYS A 406 -4.37 -8.75 -4.23
CA LYS A 406 -3.33 -9.30 -5.12
C LYS A 406 -2.50 -10.34 -4.40
N ALA A 407 -2.16 -11.40 -5.12
CA ALA A 407 -1.21 -12.40 -4.68
C ALA A 407 -0.45 -12.98 -5.87
N GLU A 408 0.78 -13.44 -5.66
CA GLU A 408 1.51 -14.16 -6.72
C GLU A 408 0.85 -15.50 -7.04
N LYS A 409 0.33 -16.19 -6.01
CA LYS A 409 -0.31 -17.50 -6.12
C LYS A 409 -1.73 -17.44 -5.56
N PHE A 410 -2.69 -17.96 -6.32
CA PHE A 410 -4.07 -18.02 -5.85
C PHE A 410 -4.24 -18.83 -4.55
N SER A 411 -3.38 -19.83 -4.31
CA SER A 411 -3.36 -20.60 -3.05
C SER A 411 -3.21 -19.73 -1.80
N ASP A 412 -2.66 -18.53 -1.92
CA ASP A 412 -2.48 -17.63 -0.78
C ASP A 412 -3.82 -17.06 -0.31
N PHE A 413 -4.84 -16.95 -1.18
CA PHE A 413 -6.20 -16.55 -0.82
C PHE A 413 -6.95 -17.61 -0.01
N LEU A 414 -6.44 -18.84 0.03
CA LEU A 414 -6.98 -19.90 0.90
C LEU A 414 -6.35 -19.86 2.31
N ARG A 415 -5.25 -19.12 2.52
CA ARG A 415 -4.64 -18.93 3.84
C ARG A 415 -5.50 -17.98 4.70
N SER A 416 -5.54 -18.22 6.01
CA SER A 416 -6.42 -17.50 6.95
C SER A 416 -6.31 -15.97 6.82
N GLY A 417 -5.09 -15.40 6.80
CA GLY A 417 -4.91 -13.94 6.78
C GLY A 417 -5.60 -13.22 5.61
N MET A 418 -5.39 -13.66 4.36
CA MET A 418 -6.02 -13.01 3.21
C MET A 418 -7.49 -13.40 3.05
N PHE A 419 -7.84 -14.64 3.39
CA PHE A 419 -9.22 -15.10 3.39
C PHE A 419 -10.08 -14.30 4.37
N ASP A 420 -9.60 -14.12 5.61
CA ASP A 420 -10.31 -13.38 6.65
C ASP A 420 -10.44 -11.90 6.28
N ARG A 421 -9.40 -11.29 5.69
CA ARG A 421 -9.47 -9.92 5.16
C ARG A 421 -10.52 -9.78 4.05
N PHE A 422 -10.62 -10.76 3.15
CA PHE A 422 -11.65 -10.78 2.12
C PHE A 422 -13.06 -10.92 2.73
N ILE A 423 -13.24 -11.81 3.70
CA ILE A 423 -14.54 -11.99 4.38
C ILE A 423 -14.95 -10.70 5.11
N GLN A 424 -14.00 -10.03 5.78
CA GLN A 424 -14.23 -8.72 6.42
C GLN A 424 -14.62 -7.64 5.41
N TRP A 425 -14.03 -7.65 4.21
CA TRP A 425 -14.37 -6.70 3.15
C TRP A 425 -15.78 -6.90 2.57
N VAL A 426 -16.26 -8.15 2.56
CA VAL A 426 -17.56 -8.51 2.00
C VAL A 426 -18.74 -8.22 2.96
N CYS A 427 -18.54 -8.21 4.29
CA CYS A 427 -19.64 -8.18 5.28
C CYS A 427 -20.09 -6.79 5.79
#